data_AF-A0A353T4D0-F1
#
_entry.id   AF-A0A353T4D0-F1
#
_cell.length_a   1.000
_cell.length_b   1.000
_cell.length_c   1.000
_cell.angle_alpha   90.00
_cell.angle_beta   90.00
_cell.angle_gamma   90.00
#
_symmetry.space_group_name_H-M   'P 1'
#
loop_
_entity.id
_entity.type
_entity.pdbx_description
1 polymer ?
#
loop_
_entity_poly.entity_id
_entity_poly.type
_entity_poly.pdbx_seq_one_letter_code
_entity_poly.pdbx_strand_id
1 'polypeptide(L)'
;MEILKRIFRYCSRYRRKMIAACIFLILYIAVNLITPTISGIIVDDVIKGGKREMLSVLLLILLVGSVLKSAAMYFRGILFESFSQDCLYDLRNDMYTHLQQLPFSFYDNNRIGELMSRMTGDLEGVRVFLASGIPVLMENGV
;
A
#
# COMPACT_ATOMS: atom_id res chain seq x y z
N MET A 1 10.80 16.98 9.53
CA MET A 1 10.05 17.09 8.26
C MET A 1 10.93 16.99 7.00
N GLU A 2 12.20 17.42 7.04
CA GLU A 2 13.15 17.32 5.90
C GLU A 2 13.37 15.88 5.40
N ILE A 3 13.47 14.90 6.31
CA ILE A 3 13.71 13.49 5.97
C ILE A 3 12.54 12.90 5.15
N LEU A 4 11.30 13.17 5.58
CA LEU A 4 10.10 12.76 4.85
C LEU A 4 10.07 13.38 3.45
N LYS A 5 10.37 14.67 3.31
CA LYS A 5 10.47 15.33 1.98
C LYS A 5 11.52 14.67 1.09
N ARG A 6 12.66 14.23 1.66
CA ARG A 6 13.72 13.54 0.91
C ARG A 6 13.25 12.17 0.43
N ILE A 7 12.60 11.37 1.28
CA ILE A 7 12.00 10.08 0.90
C ILE A 7 10.91 10.28 -0.16
N PHE A 8 10.04 11.27 0.03
CA PHE A 8 9.00 11.62 -0.95
C PHE A 8 9.59 12.07 -2.30
N ARG A 9 10.78 12.66 -2.33
CA ARG A 9 11.48 12.98 -3.60
C ARG A 9 11.90 11.71 -4.34
N TYR A 10 12.39 10.68 -3.66
CA TYR A 10 12.65 9.37 -4.30
C TYR A 10 11.35 8.74 -4.81
N CYS A 11 10.30 8.75 -3.97
CA CYS A 11 8.95 8.27 -4.37
C CYS A 11 8.39 9.04 -5.57
N SER A 12 8.76 10.31 -5.70
CA SER A 12 8.25 11.18 -6.74
C SER A 12 8.65 10.75 -8.16
N ARG A 13 9.72 9.98 -8.29
CA ARG A 13 10.15 9.37 -9.56
C ARG A 13 9.15 8.32 -10.05
N TYR A 14 8.45 7.66 -9.12
CA TYR A 14 7.48 6.59 -9.37
C TYR A 14 6.02 7.05 -9.21
N ARG A 15 5.75 8.36 -9.36
CA ARG A 15 4.41 8.97 -9.21
C ARG A 15 3.30 8.25 -9.98
N ARG A 16 3.58 7.71 -11.18
CA ARG A 16 2.57 7.00 -11.97
C ARG A 16 2.07 5.73 -11.27
N LYS A 17 2.99 4.92 -10.72
CA LYS A 17 2.66 3.72 -9.95
C LYS A 17 1.92 4.09 -8.66
N MET A 18 2.39 5.13 -7.97
CA MET A 18 1.76 5.64 -6.75
C MET A 18 0.32 6.13 -7.00
N ILE A 19 0.09 6.94 -8.05
CA ILE A 19 -1.25 7.42 -8.41
C ILE A 19 -2.16 6.25 -8.78
N ALA A 20 -1.67 5.30 -9.59
CA ALA A 20 -2.44 4.09 -9.91
C ALA A 20 -2.80 3.29 -8.65
N ALA A 21 -1.86 3.13 -7.72
CA ALA A 21 -2.09 2.45 -6.44
C ALA A 21 -3.18 3.16 -5.61
N CYS A 22 -3.14 4.49 -5.55
CA CYS A 22 -4.15 5.30 -4.87
C CYS A 22 -5.54 5.17 -5.52
N ILE A 23 -5.62 5.11 -6.86
CA ILE A 23 -6.90 4.91 -7.56
C ILE A 23 -7.52 3.56 -7.19
N PHE A 24 -6.73 2.47 -7.21
CA PHE A 24 -7.21 1.15 -6.80
C PHE A 24 -7.56 1.08 -5.31
N LEU A 25 -6.85 1.84 -4.46
CA LEU A 25 -7.19 1.97 -3.05
C LEU A 25 -8.55 2.65 -2.85
N ILE A 26 -8.81 3.76 -3.53
CA ILE A 26 -10.12 4.45 -3.47
C ILE A 26 -11.23 3.53 -3.99
N LEU A 27 -11.00 2.83 -5.10
CA LEU A 27 -11.96 1.86 -5.63
C LEU A 27 -12.26 0.75 -4.60
N TYR A 28 -11.23 0.21 -3.95
CA TYR A 28 -11.38 -0.79 -2.91
C TYR A 28 -12.20 -0.25 -1.72
N ILE A 29 -11.91 0.96 -1.23
CA ILE A 29 -12.64 1.59 -0.12
C ILE A 29 -14.12 1.77 -0.49
N ALA A 30 -14.40 2.29 -1.70
CA ALA A 30 -15.76 2.51 -2.18
C ALA A 30 -16.57 1.19 -2.23
N VAL A 31 -16.00 0.12 -2.77
CA VAL A 31 -16.67 -1.19 -2.83
C VAL A 31 -16.84 -1.80 -1.44
N ASN A 32 -15.86 -1.61 -0.55
CA ASN A 32 -15.93 -2.08 0.82
C ASN A 32 -17.09 -1.43 1.59
N LEU A 33 -17.36 -0.15 1.34
CA LEU A 33 -18.46 0.59 1.97
C LEU A 33 -19.85 0.18 1.46
N ILE A 34 -19.95 -0.31 0.22
CA ILE A 34 -21.23 -0.76 -0.37
C ILE A 34 -21.69 -2.10 0.25
N THR A 35 -20.74 -2.95 0.65
CA THR A 35 -21.02 -4.30 1.18
C THR A 35 -21.96 -4.29 2.41
N PRO A 36 -21.75 -3.48 3.47
CA PRO A 36 -22.66 -3.44 4.62
C PRO A 36 -24.05 -2.92 4.26
N THR A 37 -24.16 -1.96 3.32
CA THR A 37 -25.46 -1.45 2.87
C THR A 37 -26.29 -2.54 2.20
N ILE A 38 -25.67 -3.35 1.33
CA ILE A 38 -26.36 -4.48 0.69
C ILE A 38 -26.77 -5.52 1.72
N SER A 39 -25.89 -5.85 2.67
CA SER A 39 -26.22 -6.77 3.76
C SER A 39 -27.42 -6.28 4.60
N GLY A 40 -27.51 -4.97 4.86
CA GLY A 40 -28.66 -4.37 5.54
C GLY A 40 -29.97 -4.57 4.76
N ILE A 41 -29.97 -4.29 3.46
CA ILE A 41 -31.13 -4.48 2.58
C ILE A 41 -31.57 -5.95 2.57
N ILE A 42 -30.63 -6.90 2.53
CA ILE A 42 -30.96 -8.33 2.57
C ILE A 42 -31.71 -8.67 3.87
N VAL A 43 -31.24 -8.15 5.02
CA VAL A 43 -31.88 -8.42 6.30
C VAL A 43 -33.26 -7.77 6.38
N ASP A 44 -33.39 -6.51 5.98
CA ASP A 44 -34.63 -5.76 6.16
C ASP A 44 -35.69 -6.12 5.10
N ASP A 45 -35.36 -6.18 3.82
CA ASP A 45 -36.35 -6.36 2.75
C ASP A 45 -36.60 -7.84 2.39
N VAL A 46 -35.59 -8.71 2.53
CA VAL A 46 -35.73 -10.12 2.17
C VAL A 46 -36.15 -10.97 3.38
N ILE A 47 -35.45 -10.84 4.51
CA ILE A 47 -35.75 -11.66 5.70
C ILE A 47 -37.02 -11.17 6.41
N LYS A 48 -37.15 -9.86 6.67
CA LYS A 48 -38.36 -9.30 7.30
C LYS A 48 -39.49 -9.03 6.30
N GLY A 49 -39.17 -8.51 5.11
CA GLY A 49 -40.14 -8.12 4.09
C GLY A 49 -40.65 -9.23 3.16
N GLY A 50 -40.05 -10.43 3.19
CA GLY A 50 -40.52 -11.62 2.43
C GLY A 50 -40.31 -11.58 0.91
N LYS A 51 -39.64 -10.57 0.36
CA LYS A 51 -39.40 -10.40 -1.10
C LYS A 51 -38.26 -11.28 -1.60
N ARG A 52 -38.48 -12.59 -1.66
CA ARG A 52 -37.47 -13.60 -2.05
C ARG A 52 -36.94 -13.43 -3.48
N GLU A 53 -37.68 -12.81 -4.39
CA GLU A 53 -37.24 -12.58 -5.76
C GLU A 53 -36.02 -11.66 -5.85
N MET A 54 -35.93 -10.65 -4.95
CA MET A 54 -34.79 -9.72 -4.88
C MET A 54 -33.50 -10.37 -4.35
N LEU A 55 -33.61 -11.51 -3.66
CA LEU A 55 -32.45 -12.19 -3.06
C LEU A 55 -31.43 -12.61 -4.12
N SER A 56 -31.90 -13.17 -5.23
CA SER A 56 -31.02 -13.66 -6.30
C SER A 56 -30.17 -12.54 -6.92
N VAL A 57 -30.78 -11.38 -7.15
CA VAL A 57 -30.11 -10.18 -7.67
C VAL A 57 -29.13 -9.61 -6.65
N LEU A 58 -29.52 -9.49 -5.38
CA LEU A 58 -28.64 -8.99 -4.31
C LEU A 58 -27.43 -9.90 -4.08
N LEU A 59 -27.62 -11.23 -4.12
CA LEU A 59 -26.52 -12.19 -4.04
C LEU A 59 -25.57 -12.09 -5.24
N LEU A 60 -26.11 -11.90 -6.46
CA LEU A 60 -25.28 -11.69 -7.64
C LEU A 60 -24.47 -10.39 -7.53
N ILE A 61 -25.08 -9.30 -7.05
CA ILE A 61 -24.37 -8.03 -6.81
C ILE A 61 -23.27 -8.21 -5.76
N LEU A 62 -23.54 -8.92 -4.65
CA LEU A 62 -22.52 -9.21 -3.65
C LEU A 62 -21.36 -10.05 -4.21
N LEU A 63 -21.67 -11.04 -5.06
CA LEU A 63 -20.66 -11.88 -5.67
C LEU A 63 -19.78 -11.07 -6.62
N VAL A 64 -20.38 -10.28 -7.51
CA VAL A 64 -19.64 -9.38 -8.42
C VAL A 64 -18.86 -8.33 -7.64
N GLY A 65 -19.46 -7.73 -6.62
CA GLY A 65 -18.82 -6.75 -5.74
C GLY A 65 -17.63 -7.35 -5.00
N SER A 66 -17.73 -8.60 -4.53
CA SER A 66 -16.63 -9.31 -3.86
C SER A 66 -15.47 -9.56 -4.81
N VAL A 67 -15.75 -10.01 -6.05
CA VAL A 67 -14.72 -10.20 -7.07
C VAL A 67 -14.02 -8.87 -7.41
N LEU A 68 -14.80 -7.80 -7.60
CA LEU A 68 -14.25 -6.47 -7.87
C LEU A 68 -13.40 -5.96 -6.71
N LYS A 69 -13.87 -6.14 -5.47
CA LYS A 69 -13.13 -5.79 -4.25
C LYS A 69 -11.80 -6.54 -4.17
N SER A 70 -11.81 -7.85 -4.40
CA SER A 70 -10.59 -8.68 -4.40
C SER A 70 -9.61 -8.27 -5.49
N ALA A 71 -10.10 -7.98 -6.70
CA ALA A 71 -9.26 -7.49 -7.78
C ALA A 71 -8.63 -6.13 -7.42
N ALA A 72 -9.42 -5.18 -6.91
CA ALA A 72 -8.92 -3.88 -6.48
C ALA A 72 -7.88 -4.01 -5.36
N MET A 73 -8.12 -4.88 -4.37
CA MET A 73 -7.17 -5.19 -3.29
C MET A 73 -5.85 -5.74 -3.84
N TYR A 74 -5.91 -6.66 -4.80
CA TYR A 74 -4.73 -7.26 -5.41
C TYR A 74 -3.90 -6.24 -6.20
N PHE A 75 -4.53 -5.48 -7.11
CA PHE A 75 -3.84 -4.47 -7.91
C PHE A 75 -3.27 -3.35 -7.06
N ARG A 76 -4.03 -2.89 -6.05
CA ARG A 76 -3.53 -1.98 -5.01
C ARG A 76 -2.25 -2.52 -4.38
N GLY A 77 -2.28 -3.75 -3.86
CA GLY A 77 -1.16 -4.36 -3.16
C GLY A 77 0.09 -4.47 -4.03
N ILE A 78 -0.05 -4.96 -5.27
CA ILE A 78 1.07 -5.06 -6.21
C ILE A 78 1.65 -3.69 -6.56
N LEU A 79 0.81 -2.68 -6.79
CA LEU A 79 1.30 -1.36 -7.15
C LEU A 79 2.02 -0.68 -5.98
N PHE A 80 1.48 -0.79 -4.76
CA PHE A 80 2.11 -0.27 -3.55
C PHE A 80 3.46 -0.94 -3.27
N GLU A 81 3.52 -2.27 -3.35
CA GLU A 81 4.77 -3.01 -3.15
C GLU A 81 5.77 -2.70 -4.26
N SER A 82 5.35 -2.69 -5.53
CA SER A 82 6.24 -2.44 -6.67
C SER A 82 6.90 -1.08 -6.58
N PHE A 83 6.15 0.01 -6.32
CA PHE A 83 6.79 1.33 -6.23
C PHE A 83 7.70 1.41 -5.00
N SER A 84 7.32 0.77 -3.89
CA SER A 84 8.11 0.82 -2.65
C SER A 84 9.44 0.10 -2.82
N GLN A 85 9.44 -1.03 -3.53
CA GLN A 85 10.65 -1.76 -3.91
C GLN A 85 11.52 -0.95 -4.88
N ASP A 86 10.95 -0.29 -5.88
CA ASP A 86 11.72 0.55 -6.79
C ASP A 86 12.42 1.71 -6.05
N CYS A 87 11.70 2.34 -5.10
CA CYS A 87 12.26 3.39 -4.25
C CYS A 87 13.38 2.85 -3.36
N LEU A 88 13.17 1.67 -2.77
CA LEU A 88 14.16 0.99 -1.93
C LEU A 88 15.42 0.64 -2.73
N TYR A 89 15.26 0.19 -3.97
CA TYR A 89 16.36 -0.14 -4.87
C TYR A 89 17.23 1.08 -5.16
N ASP A 90 16.63 2.19 -5.58
CA ASP A 90 17.35 3.45 -5.85
C ASP A 90 18.07 3.94 -4.58
N LEU A 91 17.39 3.92 -3.43
CA LEU A 91 17.95 4.38 -2.16
C LEU A 91 19.13 3.52 -1.70
N ARG A 92 19.02 2.19 -1.84
CA ARG A 92 20.09 1.25 -1.52
C ARG A 92 21.30 1.46 -2.44
N ASN A 93 21.06 1.66 -3.73
CA ASN A 93 22.15 1.88 -4.70
C ASN A 93 22.91 3.18 -4.45
N ASP A 94 22.19 4.27 -4.16
CA ASP A 94 22.80 5.56 -3.80
C ASP A 94 23.61 5.47 -2.50
N MET A 95 23.07 4.78 -1.48
CA MET A 95 23.81 4.55 -0.24
C MET A 95 25.06 3.70 -0.45
N TYR A 96 24.98 2.61 -1.22
CA TYR A 96 26.15 1.79 -1.53
C TYR A 96 27.22 2.59 -2.26
N THR A 97 26.84 3.34 -3.28
CA THR A 97 27.76 4.18 -4.06
C THR A 97 28.43 5.22 -3.17
N HIS A 98 27.67 5.85 -2.27
CA HIS A 98 28.22 6.82 -1.34
C HIS A 98 29.21 6.19 -0.35
N LEU A 99 28.88 5.02 0.22
CA LEU A 99 29.78 4.32 1.13
C LEU A 99 31.11 3.99 0.45
N GLN A 100 31.09 3.46 -0.78
CA GLN A 100 32.32 3.11 -1.51
C GLN A 100 33.26 4.30 -1.77
N GLN A 101 32.76 5.53 -1.71
CA GLN A 101 33.55 6.75 -1.90
C GLN A 101 34.10 7.33 -0.59
N LEU A 102 33.71 6.78 0.57
CA LEU A 102 34.16 7.28 1.86
C LEU A 102 35.62 6.89 2.17
N PRO A 103 36.36 7.76 2.87
CA PRO A 103 37.74 7.47 3.25
C PRO A 103 37.81 6.36 4.30
N PHE A 104 38.93 5.65 4.36
CA PHE A 104 39.18 4.58 5.35
C PHE A 104 38.98 5.04 6.81
N SER A 105 39.30 6.30 7.12
CA SER A 105 39.08 6.89 8.45
C SER A 105 37.63 6.89 8.92
N PHE A 106 36.66 6.86 7.99
CA PHE A 106 35.25 6.68 8.31
C PHE A 106 34.99 5.28 8.85
N TYR A 107 35.60 4.26 8.24
CA TYR A 107 35.43 2.86 8.60
C TYR A 107 36.18 2.46 9.88
N ASP A 108 37.24 3.19 10.24
CA ASP A 108 37.91 3.02 11.53
C ASP A 108 37.01 3.39 12.72
N ASN A 109 36.09 4.35 12.51
CA ASN A 109 35.19 4.86 13.54
C ASN A 109 33.76 4.26 13.47
N ASN A 110 33.41 3.56 12.39
CA ASN A 110 32.06 3.03 12.17
C ASN A 110 32.13 1.52 11.88
N ARG A 111 31.45 0.72 12.70
CA ARG A 111 31.40 -0.73 12.51
C ARG A 111 30.66 -1.07 11.22
N ILE A 112 31.32 -1.80 10.31
CA ILE A 112 30.73 -2.23 9.04
C ILE A 112 29.41 -2.98 9.26
N GLY A 113 29.32 -3.82 10.29
CA GLY A 113 28.07 -4.53 10.63
C GLY A 113 26.91 -3.60 10.99
N GLU A 114 27.17 -2.46 11.63
CA GLU A 114 26.15 -1.47 11.94
C GLU A 114 25.68 -0.74 10.68
N LEU A 115 26.61 -0.36 9.79
CA LEU A 115 26.29 0.26 8.49
C LEU A 115 25.41 -0.66 7.65
N MET A 116 25.74 -1.96 7.60
CA MET A 116 24.95 -2.95 6.89
C MET A 116 23.57 -3.15 7.53
N SER A 117 23.48 -3.19 8.86
CA SER A 117 22.21 -3.30 9.59
C SER A 117 21.27 -2.13 9.29
N ARG A 118 21.79 -0.90 9.25
CA ARG A 118 20.99 0.29 8.88
C ARG A 118 20.57 0.24 7.40
N MET A 119 21.45 -0.21 6.51
CA MET A 119 21.14 -0.30 5.08
C MET A 119 20.13 -1.39 4.74
N THR A 120 20.05 -2.46 5.55
CA THR A 120 19.05 -3.50 5.34
C THR A 120 17.81 -3.22 6.17
N GLY A 121 17.94 -3.14 7.49
CA GLY A 121 16.85 -2.97 8.44
C GLY A 121 16.12 -1.65 8.31
N ASP A 122 16.81 -0.51 8.43
CA ASP A 122 16.13 0.80 8.41
C ASP A 122 15.51 1.07 7.04
N LEU A 123 16.21 0.70 5.95
CA LEU A 123 15.67 0.85 4.60
C LEU A 123 14.46 -0.07 4.36
N GLU A 124 14.47 -1.29 4.88
CA GLU A 124 13.30 -2.17 4.85
C GLU A 124 12.13 -1.56 5.62
N GLY A 125 12.39 -0.93 6.77
CA GLY A 125 11.39 -0.17 7.52
C GLY A 125 10.76 0.94 6.68
N VAL A 126 11.55 1.67 5.89
CA VAL A 126 11.05 2.67 4.93
C VAL A 126 10.17 2.00 3.87
N ARG A 127 10.57 0.85 3.32
CA ARG A 127 9.75 0.12 2.35
C ARG A 127 8.41 -0.29 2.95
N VAL A 128 8.41 -0.90 4.13
CA VAL A 128 7.18 -1.32 4.81
C VAL A 128 6.28 -0.11 5.07
N PHE A 129 6.84 1.02 5.50
CA PHE A 129 6.07 2.24 5.69
C PHE A 129 5.40 2.72 4.39
N LEU A 130 6.11 2.67 3.26
CA LEU A 130 5.56 3.06 1.96
C LEU A 130 4.52 2.06 1.43
N ALA A 131 4.79 0.76 1.57
CA ALA A 131 4.00 -0.32 0.99
C ALA A 131 2.72 -0.65 1.79
N SER A 132 2.77 -0.56 3.12
CA SER A 132 1.64 -0.88 4.00
C SER A 132 1.24 0.27 4.91
N GLY A 133 2.19 1.03 5.45
CA GLY A 133 1.92 2.15 6.35
C GLY A 133 1.03 3.22 5.72
N ILE A 134 1.39 3.71 4.54
CA ILE A 134 0.59 4.73 3.82
C ILE A 134 -0.81 4.20 3.48
N PRO A 135 -0.99 3.03 2.84
CA PRO A 135 -2.32 2.50 2.57
C PRO A 135 -3.20 2.33 3.80
N VAL A 136 -2.64 1.80 4.90
CA VAL A 136 -3.39 1.56 6.13
C VAL A 136 -3.86 2.88 6.75
N LEU A 137 -3.00 3.91 6.75
CA LEU A 137 -3.38 5.25 7.21
C LEU A 137 -4.48 5.86 6.33
N MET A 138 -4.42 5.65 5.01
CA MET A 138 -5.46 6.13 4.10
C MET A 138 -6.78 5.33 4.21
N GLU A 139 -6.70 4.03 4.51
CA GLU A 139 -7.86 3.14 4.65
C GLU A 139 -8.62 3.38 5.97
N ASN A 140 -7.93 3.77 7.05
CA ASN A 140 -8.55 4.01 8.37
C ASN A 140 -8.70 5.49 8.74
N GLY A 141 -7.97 6.39 8.07
CA GLY A 141 -7.99 7.83 8.33
C GLY A 141 -9.06 8.60 7.54
N VAL A 142 -9.74 7.93 6.61
CA VAL A 142 -11.00 8.35 5.98
C VAL A 142 -12.13 7.63 6.69
#